data_AF-W5SBS8-F1
#
_entry.id   AF-W5SBS8-F1
#
_cell.length_a   1.000
_cell.length_b   1.000
_cell.length_c   1.000
_cell.angle_alpha   90.00
_cell.angle_beta   90.00
_cell.angle_gamma   90.00
#
_symmetry.space_group_name_H-M   'P 1'
#
loop_
_entity.id
_entity.type
_entity.pdbx_description
1 polymer ?
#
loop_
_entity_poly.entity_id
_entity_poly.type
_entity_poly.pdbx_seq_one_letter_code
_entity_poly.pdbx_strand_id
1 'polypeptide(L)' 'MRRVKKSFDDYVVYFKEGRLNDAQIAKEMGVSRVNVGKMRRKWE' A
#
# COMPACT_ATOMS: atom_id res chain seq x y z
N MET A 1 15.97 12.66 -3.50
CA MET A 1 14.55 12.27 -3.36
C MET A 1 14.15 12.22 -1.89
N ARG A 2 13.29 13.11 -1.41
CA ARG A 2 12.66 12.94 -0.09
C ARG A 2 11.76 11.71 -0.17
N ARG A 3 12.16 10.60 0.46
CA ARG A 3 11.28 9.44 0.63
C ARG A 3 10.17 9.86 1.59
N VAL A 4 9.03 10.28 1.06
CA VAL A 4 7.81 10.48 1.86
C VAL A 4 7.50 9.12 2.48
N LYS A 5 7.65 9.02 3.80
CA LYS A 5 7.41 7.78 4.53
C LYS A 5 5.89 7.56 4.57
N LYS A 6 5.40 6.58 3.81
CA LYS A 6 3.98 6.19 3.83
C LYS A 6 3.67 5.45 5.12
N SER A 7 2.65 5.90 5.82
CA SER A 7 2.10 5.30 7.03
C SER A 7 1.28 4.04 6.68
N PHE A 8 0.91 3.25 7.69
CA PHE A 8 0.00 2.12 7.48
C PHE A 8 -1.39 2.58 7.05
N ASP A 9 -1.88 3.69 7.59
CA ASP A 9 -3.21 4.25 7.29
C ASP A 9 -3.36 4.63 5.82
N ASP A 10 -2.26 5.03 5.17
CA ASP A 10 -2.22 5.26 3.73
C ASP A 10 -2.54 4.00 2.90
N TYR A 11 -2.27 2.80 3.44
CA TYR A 11 -2.61 1.52 2.79
C TYR A 11 -4.04 1.08 3.09
N VAL A 12 -4.55 1.40 4.29
CA VAL A 12 -5.88 0.97 4.76
C VAL A 12 -6.99 1.43 3.82
N VAL A 13 -6.89 2.64 3.28
CA VAL A 13 -7.86 3.19 2.31
C VAL A 13 -8.02 2.24 1.11
N TYR A 14 -6.92 1.73 0.58
CA TYR A 14 -6.94 0.82 -0.58
C TYR A 14 -7.42 -0.59 -0.21
N PHE A 15 -7.07 -1.08 0.97
CA PHE A 15 -7.48 -2.41 1.42
C PHE A 15 -8.96 -2.49 1.75
N LYS A 16 -9.52 -1.44 2.39
CA LYS A 16 -10.92 -1.36 2.79
C LYS A 16 -11.87 -1.31 1.60
N GLU A 17 -11.51 -0.55 0.56
CA GLU A 17 -12.36 -0.42 -0.62
C GLU A 17 -12.24 -1.60 -1.59
N GLY A 18 -11.18 -2.41 -1.50
CA GLY A 18 -10.95 -3.58 -2.36
C GLY A 18 -10.82 -3.26 -3.86
N ARG A 19 -10.77 -1.97 -4.23
CA ARG A 19 -10.80 -1.49 -5.62
C ARG A 19 -9.49 -1.72 -6.39
N LEU A 20 -8.36 -1.81 -5.69
CA LEU A 20 -7.04 -1.93 -6.28
C LEU A 20 -6.31 -3.19 -5.80
N ASN A 21 -5.64 -3.88 -6.73
CA ASN A 21 -4.72 -4.95 -6.40
C ASN A 21 -3.35 -4.40 -5.94
N ASP A 22 -2.50 -5.25 -5.36
CA ASP A 22 -1.22 -4.83 -4.78
C ASP A 22 -0.27 -4.14 -5.77
N ALA A 23 -0.35 -4.49 -7.06
CA ALA A 23 0.48 -3.86 -8.09
C ALA A 23 0.00 -2.44 -8.41
N GLN A 24 -1.32 -2.21 -8.42
CA GLN A 24 -1.90 -0.89 -8.60
C GLN A 24 -1.59 0.01 -7.40
N ILE A 25 -1.77 -0.49 -6.18
CA ILE A 25 -1.42 0.25 -4.94
C ILE A 25 0.06 0.61 -4.93
N ALA A 26 0.94 -0.32 -5.32
CA ALA A 26 2.37 -0.07 -5.40
C ALA A 26 2.73 1.07 -6.36
N LYS A 27 2.12 1.07 -7.55
CA LYS A 27 2.32 2.11 -8.56
C LYS A 27 1.81 3.47 -8.08
N GLU A 28 0.61 3.50 -7.49
CA GLU A 28 -0.02 4.72 -7.01
C GLU A 28 0.74 5.35 -5.83
N MET A 29 1.18 4.51 -4.90
CA MET A 29 1.89 4.94 -3.70
C MET A 29 3.40 5.17 -3.93
N GLY A 30 3.92 4.79 -5.10
CA GLY A 30 5.36 4.85 -5.39
C GLY A 30 6.20 3.93 -4.50
N VAL A 31 5.66 2.76 -4.14
CA VAL A 31 6.31 1.78 -3.26
C VAL A 31 6.47 0.43 -3.96
N SER A 32 7.24 -0.48 -3.37
CA SER A 32 7.34 -1.83 -3.92
C SER A 32 6.07 -2.64 -3.63
N ARG A 33 5.69 -3.52 -4.57
CA ARG A 33 4.59 -4.48 -4.38
C ARG A 33 4.80 -5.36 -3.14
N VAL A 34 6.06 -5.70 -2.83
CA VAL A 34 6.43 -6.44 -1.62
C VAL A 34 6.05 -5.68 -0.35
N ASN A 35 6.22 -4.35 -0.34
CA ASN A 35 5.81 -3.53 0.80
C ASN A 35 4.29 -3.54 0.98
N VAL A 36 3.53 -3.44 -0.12
CA VAL A 36 2.07 -3.54 -0.08
C VAL A 36 1.62 -4.87 0.51
N GLY A 37 2.20 -5.99 0.06
CA GLY A 37 1.86 -7.32 0.61
C GLY A 37 2.25 -7.52 2.08
N LYS A 38 3.27 -6.81 2.59
CA LYS A 38 3.56 -6.76 4.04
C LYS A 38 2.48 -6.00 4.80
N MET A 39 2.00 -4.88 4.27
CA MET A 39 0.93 -4.11 4.89
C MET A 39 -0.41 -4.85 4.85
N ARG A 40 -0.72 -5.56 3.75
CA ARG A 40 -1.94 -6.35 3.64
C ARG A 40 -2.01 -7.47 4.67
N ARG A 41 -0.92 -8.21 4.86
CA ARG A 41 -0.82 -9.24 5.92
C ARG A 41 -0.87 -8.70 7.34
N LYS A 42 -0.62 -7.40 7.54
CA LYS A 42 -0.78 -6.74 8.84
C LYS A 42 -2.23 -6.27 9.05
N TRP A 43 -2.98 -6.11 7.96
CA TRP A 43 -4.38 -5.69 7.96
C TRP A 43 -5.35 -6.87 8.15
N GLU A 44 -5.02 -8.04 7.59
CA GLU A 44 -5.65 -9.33 7.92
C GLU A 44 -5.34 -9.76 9.35
#